data_AF-A0A402BLD2-F1
#
_entry.id   AF-A0A402BLD2-F1
#
_cell.length_a   1.000
_cell.length_b   1.000
_cell.length_c   1.000
_cell.angle_alpha   90.00
_cell.angle_beta   90.00
_cell.angle_gamma   90.00
#
_symmetry.space_group_name_H-M   'P 1'
#
loop_
_entity.id
_entity.type
_entity.pdbx_description
1 polymer ?
#
loop_
_entity_poly.entity_id
_entity_poly.type
_entity_poly.pdbx_seq_one_letter_code
_entity_poly.pdbx_strand_id
1 'polypeptide(L)'
;MDTQPVQKEKNDELVQYVEALVGEEDYWLSVTDASRICRVQDVTLRRAIAKGLLPVRRERAGQNKRTRFVRASDLPKAGYPIVDESAAITQEIGKADILSIPRQQQLILEQNKRISEEYAQLMTRIVEAQHSLSTYQSEVRQQLGALDQHFQGSLSAVQAELLHQLAEVETRQASGQEQLRQALADIEKQFTEAHQDLRQNLGEAEQRLSNVQQELRQDLTHVQEDAREQEARLLARQAELTQAIERQGEQTNQALERFSVQQQQALQTYREAMDTAIGRVERTALERFQSLEKRISDEGVQRDAQVRLFSDQVEAMHGQVTQVQHDLSSWQQRTNKEAEQAAAELQRQRTSYGELERQLAEQKALLDQYAQLLPLVASVADLQSLLEERRNMQRDRPKER
;
A
#
# COMPACT_ATOMS: atom_id res chain seq x y z
N MET A 1 134.67 -20.10 -80.68
CA MET A 1 134.55 -19.89 -79.22
C MET A 1 134.49 -21.26 -78.58
N ASP A 2 135.49 -21.55 -77.75
CA ASP A 2 135.76 -22.86 -77.17
C ASP A 2 134.58 -23.40 -76.35
N THR A 3 134.15 -24.59 -76.76
CA THR A 3 133.24 -25.47 -76.05
C THR A 3 133.96 -26.10 -74.87
N GLN A 4 133.60 -25.72 -73.64
CA GLN A 4 133.87 -26.56 -72.47
C GLN A 4 133.06 -27.87 -72.57
N PRO A 5 133.64 -29.05 -72.32
CA PRO A 5 132.91 -30.31 -72.30
C PRO A 5 132.03 -30.37 -71.05
N VAL A 6 130.71 -30.22 -71.24
CA VAL A 6 129.73 -30.45 -70.18
C VAL A 6 129.71 -31.93 -69.84
N GLN A 7 130.25 -32.24 -68.65
CA GLN A 7 130.16 -33.53 -67.97
C GLN A 7 128.70 -34.04 -67.98
N LYS A 8 128.38 -34.97 -68.88
CA LYS A 8 127.01 -35.48 -69.08
C LYS A 8 126.77 -36.90 -68.55
N GLU A 9 127.79 -37.57 -68.02
CA GLU A 9 127.68 -39.01 -67.70
C GLU A 9 127.50 -39.33 -66.21
N LYS A 10 127.56 -38.35 -65.29
CA LYS A 10 127.42 -38.61 -63.85
C LYS A 10 125.99 -38.56 -63.27
N ASN A 11 124.97 -38.20 -64.05
CA ASN A 11 123.59 -38.04 -63.51
C ASN A 11 122.65 -39.24 -63.73
N ASP A 12 123.01 -40.23 -64.55
CA ASP A 12 122.16 -41.41 -64.76
C ASP A 12 122.29 -42.47 -63.65
N GLU A 13 123.32 -42.39 -62.79
CA GLU A 13 123.50 -43.29 -61.64
C GLU A 13 122.45 -43.10 -60.53
N LEU A 14 121.78 -41.95 -60.48
CA LEU A 14 120.77 -41.64 -59.47
C LEU A 14 119.34 -42.02 -59.88
N VAL A 15 119.10 -42.40 -61.14
CA VAL A 15 117.75 -42.70 -61.63
C VAL A 15 117.33 -44.11 -61.20
N GLN A 16 116.30 -44.20 -60.36
CA GLN A 16 115.72 -45.48 -59.96
C GLN A 16 114.79 -46.01 -61.05
N TYR A 17 115.09 -47.19 -61.58
CA TYR A 17 114.26 -47.87 -62.56
C TYR A 17 113.36 -48.91 -61.91
N VAL A 18 112.08 -48.94 -62.26
CA VAL A 18 111.13 -49.95 -61.77
C VAL A 18 110.28 -50.45 -62.94
N GLU A 19 110.08 -51.77 -63.03
CA GLU A 19 109.38 -52.40 -64.15
C GLU A 19 107.98 -52.93 -63.80
N ALA A 20 107.75 -53.35 -62.54
CA ALA A 20 106.49 -53.97 -62.12
C ALA A 20 105.62 -53.00 -61.31
N LEU A 21 104.36 -52.75 -61.72
CA LEU A 21 103.36 -51.92 -61.04
C LEU A 21 103.12 -52.39 -59.58
N VAL A 22 102.69 -51.49 -58.68
CA VAL A 22 102.51 -51.84 -57.25
C VAL A 22 101.24 -52.67 -56.99
N GLY A 23 100.21 -52.55 -57.84
CA GLY A 23 98.94 -53.28 -57.74
C GLY A 23 98.14 -53.22 -59.05
N GLU A 24 96.96 -53.85 -59.07
CA GLU A 24 96.11 -53.96 -60.28
C GLU A 24 95.51 -52.63 -60.74
N GLU A 25 95.26 -51.69 -59.82
CA GLU A 25 94.69 -50.36 -60.10
C GLU A 25 95.75 -49.31 -60.48
N ASP A 26 97.03 -49.71 -60.51
CA ASP A 26 98.14 -48.81 -60.81
C ASP A 26 98.45 -48.82 -62.31
N TYR A 27 98.84 -47.67 -62.85
CA TYR A 27 99.06 -47.54 -64.29
C TYR A 27 100.26 -46.63 -64.60
N TRP A 28 100.77 -46.79 -65.82
CA TRP A 28 101.90 -46.01 -66.31
C TRP A 28 101.42 -44.71 -66.92
N LEU A 29 101.92 -43.60 -66.39
CA LEU A 29 101.67 -42.27 -66.91
C LEU A 29 102.88 -41.75 -67.67
N SER A 30 102.66 -41.14 -68.82
CA SER A 30 103.72 -40.34 -69.43
C SER A 30 104.03 -39.16 -68.49
N VAL A 31 105.29 -38.72 -68.45
CA VAL A 31 105.66 -37.55 -67.60
C VAL A 31 104.78 -36.33 -67.88
N THR A 32 104.29 -36.16 -69.11
CA THR A 32 103.41 -35.04 -69.50
C THR A 32 101.96 -35.25 -69.05
N ASP A 33 101.48 -36.48 -68.98
CA ASP A 33 100.14 -36.75 -68.42
C ASP A 33 100.18 -36.65 -66.89
N ALA A 34 101.24 -37.18 -66.27
CA ALA A 34 101.48 -37.02 -64.84
C ALA A 34 101.54 -35.54 -64.44
N SER A 35 102.16 -34.69 -65.25
CA SER A 35 102.24 -33.25 -64.99
C SER A 35 100.86 -32.58 -65.02
N ARG A 36 99.99 -32.97 -65.97
CA ARG A 36 98.62 -32.47 -66.09
C ARG A 36 97.76 -32.90 -64.91
N ILE A 37 97.80 -34.19 -64.59
CA ILE A 37 97.02 -34.81 -63.51
C ILE A 37 97.41 -34.23 -62.14
N CYS A 38 98.71 -34.01 -61.91
CA CYS A 38 99.21 -33.38 -60.69
C CYS A 38 99.15 -31.85 -60.72
N ARG A 39 98.82 -31.22 -61.87
CA ARG A 39 98.92 -29.77 -62.12
C ARG A 39 100.29 -29.17 -61.81
N VAL A 40 101.34 -29.91 -62.09
CA VAL A 40 102.75 -29.49 -61.91
C VAL A 40 103.41 -29.33 -63.28
N GLN A 41 104.40 -28.46 -63.40
CA GLN A 41 105.17 -28.34 -64.65
C GLN A 41 105.99 -29.61 -64.94
N ASP A 42 106.02 -30.05 -66.21
CA ASP A 42 106.82 -31.20 -66.69
C ASP A 42 108.27 -31.19 -66.18
N VAL A 43 108.90 -30.00 -66.12
CA VAL A 43 110.30 -29.82 -65.72
C VAL A 43 110.52 -30.24 -64.26
N THR A 44 109.54 -30.02 -63.39
CA THR A 44 109.61 -30.39 -61.97
C THR A 44 109.62 -31.91 -61.81
N LEU A 45 108.72 -32.62 -62.50
CA LEU A 45 108.71 -34.09 -62.49
C LEU A 45 110.01 -34.67 -63.08
N ARG A 46 110.52 -34.08 -64.18
CA ARG A 46 111.81 -34.49 -64.76
C ARG A 46 112.98 -34.29 -63.79
N ARG A 47 112.98 -33.20 -63.01
CA ARG A 47 113.99 -32.95 -61.97
C ARG A 47 113.88 -33.95 -60.81
N ALA A 48 112.66 -34.35 -60.44
CA ALA A 48 112.45 -35.39 -59.43
C ALA A 48 113.00 -36.75 -59.89
N ILE A 49 112.76 -37.11 -61.15
CA ILE A 49 113.32 -38.33 -61.77
C ILE A 49 114.85 -38.28 -61.76
N ALA A 50 115.45 -37.17 -62.19
CA ALA A 50 116.92 -37.02 -62.23
C ALA A 50 117.57 -37.05 -60.84
N LYS A 51 116.82 -36.72 -59.78
CA LYS A 51 117.26 -36.82 -58.38
C LYS A 51 117.01 -38.21 -57.76
N GLY A 52 116.42 -39.14 -58.52
CA GLY A 52 116.05 -40.48 -58.02
C GLY A 52 114.82 -40.52 -57.12
N LEU A 53 114.08 -39.40 -57.01
CA LEU A 53 112.90 -39.32 -56.13
C LEU A 53 111.64 -39.90 -56.75
N LEU A 54 111.59 -39.99 -58.08
CA LEU A 54 110.46 -40.55 -58.81
C LEU A 54 110.96 -41.67 -59.72
N PRO A 55 110.62 -42.93 -59.44
CA PRO A 55 111.06 -44.06 -60.25
C PRO A 55 110.41 -44.01 -61.63
N VAL A 56 111.16 -44.47 -62.63
CA VAL A 56 110.71 -44.52 -64.02
C VAL A 56 110.82 -45.91 -64.61
N ARG A 57 109.94 -46.22 -65.56
CA ARG A 57 110.08 -47.42 -66.39
C ARG A 57 111.26 -47.25 -67.35
N ARG A 58 111.99 -48.34 -67.61
CA ARG A 58 113.07 -48.36 -68.61
C ARG A 58 112.56 -48.10 -70.03
N GLU A 59 111.34 -48.51 -70.33
CA GLU A 59 110.68 -48.25 -71.59
C GLU A 59 110.39 -46.76 -71.78
N ARG A 60 110.57 -46.30 -73.03
CA ARG A 60 110.41 -44.89 -73.37
C ARG A 60 108.96 -44.61 -73.75
N ALA A 61 108.44 -43.47 -73.30
CA ALA A 61 107.12 -43.01 -73.66
C ALA A 61 107.17 -42.31 -75.03
N GLY A 62 106.79 -43.04 -76.09
CA GLY A 62 106.73 -42.51 -77.46
C GLY A 62 108.10 -42.30 -78.13
N GLN A 63 108.10 -41.61 -79.28
CA GLN A 63 109.29 -41.42 -80.12
C GLN A 63 110.34 -40.46 -79.51
N ASN A 64 109.97 -39.62 -78.55
CA ASN A 64 110.89 -38.66 -77.96
C ASN A 64 111.77 -39.32 -76.88
N LYS A 65 113.10 -39.38 -77.13
CA LYS A 65 114.08 -40.01 -76.23
C LYS A 65 114.07 -39.46 -74.80
N ARG A 66 113.48 -38.28 -74.56
CA ARG A 66 113.41 -37.62 -73.25
C ARG A 66 112.17 -37.97 -72.43
N THR A 67 111.13 -38.56 -72.99
CA THR A 67 109.90 -38.85 -72.24
C THR A 67 109.99 -40.24 -71.60
N ARG A 68 109.71 -40.30 -70.30
CA ARG A 68 109.73 -41.52 -69.50
C ARG A 68 108.31 -41.82 -69.01
N PHE A 69 108.08 -43.06 -68.62
CA PHE A 69 106.88 -43.41 -67.88
C PHE A 69 107.17 -43.37 -66.39
N VAL A 70 106.29 -42.71 -65.65
CA VAL A 70 106.25 -42.68 -64.19
C VAL A 70 105.02 -43.46 -63.76
N ARG A 71 105.10 -44.10 -62.60
CA ARG A 71 103.99 -44.87 -62.06
C ARG A 71 103.02 -43.94 -61.33
N ALA A 72 101.72 -44.10 -61.55
CA ALA A 72 100.71 -43.26 -60.92
C ALA A 72 100.82 -43.31 -59.39
N SER A 73 101.00 -44.50 -58.81
CA SER A 73 101.13 -44.67 -57.35
C SER A 73 102.37 -44.04 -56.72
N ASP A 74 103.43 -43.74 -57.49
CA ASP A 74 104.65 -43.14 -56.97
C ASP A 74 104.61 -41.60 -57.01
N LEU A 75 103.67 -40.99 -57.74
CA LEU A 75 103.50 -39.54 -57.79
C LEU A 75 103.13 -38.95 -56.42
N PRO A 76 102.09 -39.47 -55.70
CA PRO A 76 101.78 -38.97 -54.36
C PRO A 76 102.93 -39.20 -53.36
N LYS A 77 103.63 -40.33 -53.46
CA LYS A 77 104.77 -40.67 -52.58
C LYS A 77 105.93 -39.69 -52.73
N ALA A 78 106.16 -39.22 -53.96
CA ALA A 78 107.16 -38.20 -54.26
C ALA A 78 106.70 -36.76 -53.94
N GLY A 79 105.51 -36.58 -53.33
CA GLY A 79 104.96 -35.28 -52.96
C GLY A 79 104.14 -34.59 -54.05
N TYR A 80 103.72 -35.32 -55.10
CA TYR A 80 102.90 -34.80 -56.19
C TYR A 80 101.51 -35.46 -56.18
N PRO A 81 100.52 -34.90 -55.45
CA PRO A 81 99.19 -35.48 -55.39
C PRO A 81 98.50 -35.45 -56.75
N ILE A 82 97.71 -36.48 -57.06
CA ILE A 82 96.86 -36.55 -58.25
C ILE A 82 95.62 -35.69 -57.98
N VAL A 83 95.47 -34.59 -58.72
CA VAL A 83 94.39 -33.60 -58.50
C VAL A 83 93.21 -33.83 -59.45
N ASP A 84 93.46 -34.37 -60.64
CA ASP A 84 92.45 -34.54 -61.67
C ASP A 84 92.68 -35.84 -62.46
N GLU A 85 92.02 -36.92 -62.03
CA GLU A 85 92.10 -38.24 -62.67
C GLU A 85 91.51 -38.21 -64.09
N SER A 86 90.56 -37.32 -64.38
CA SER A 86 89.90 -37.20 -65.69
C SER A 86 90.77 -36.50 -66.74
N ALA A 87 91.82 -35.79 -66.30
CA ALA A 87 92.81 -35.17 -67.18
C ALA A 87 93.83 -36.18 -67.74
N ALA A 88 93.81 -37.44 -67.27
CA ALA A 88 94.54 -38.52 -67.89
C ALA A 88 93.96 -38.77 -69.28
N ILE A 89 94.69 -38.40 -70.33
CA ILE A 89 94.38 -38.87 -71.68
C ILE A 89 94.82 -40.34 -71.72
N THR A 90 93.99 -41.21 -71.15
CA THR A 90 94.08 -42.65 -71.38
C THR A 90 93.95 -42.87 -72.88
N GLN A 91 94.86 -43.65 -73.45
CA GLN A 91 95.02 -43.83 -74.89
C GLN A 91 93.90 -44.67 -75.54
N GLU A 92 92.63 -44.41 -75.21
CA GLU A 92 91.48 -44.90 -75.99
C GLU A 92 90.97 -43.84 -76.99
N ILE A 93 91.87 -43.00 -77.51
CA ILE A 93 91.63 -42.26 -78.75
C ILE A 93 92.00 -43.20 -79.90
N GLY A 94 91.07 -44.09 -80.24
CA GLY A 94 91.37 -45.18 -81.17
C GLY A 94 90.17 -45.78 -81.88
N LYS A 95 89.14 -44.97 -82.20
CA LYS A 95 88.20 -45.10 -83.35
C LYS A 95 86.96 -44.23 -83.10
N ALA A 96 87.01 -42.96 -83.54
CA ALA A 96 85.78 -42.27 -83.89
C ALA A 96 85.21 -43.00 -85.11
N ASP A 97 84.17 -43.80 -84.90
CA ASP A 97 83.50 -44.55 -85.96
C ASP A 97 82.67 -43.57 -86.81
N ILE A 98 83.29 -43.01 -87.85
CA ILE A 98 82.73 -42.02 -88.77
C ILE A 98 81.44 -42.54 -89.45
N LEU A 99 81.19 -43.86 -89.44
CA LEU A 99 79.98 -44.50 -89.94
C LEU A 99 78.78 -44.47 -88.96
N SER A 100 79.00 -44.14 -87.68
CA SER A 100 77.94 -44.07 -86.65
C SER A 100 77.29 -42.68 -86.51
N ILE A 101 77.93 -41.64 -87.04
CA ILE A 101 77.48 -40.24 -87.00
C ILE A 101 76.07 -40.08 -87.61
N PRO A 102 75.73 -40.68 -88.76
CA PRO A 102 74.37 -40.58 -89.32
C PRO A 102 73.30 -41.26 -88.44
N ARG A 103 73.64 -42.38 -87.79
CA ARG A 103 72.73 -43.07 -86.86
C ARG A 103 72.50 -42.27 -85.58
N GLN A 104 73.55 -41.65 -85.05
CA GLN A 104 73.45 -40.74 -83.92
C GLN A 104 72.63 -39.48 -84.28
N GLN A 105 72.81 -38.92 -85.48
CA GLN A 105 71.98 -37.82 -85.98
C GLN A 105 70.50 -38.21 -86.12
N GLN A 106 70.20 -39.40 -86.64
CA GLN A 106 68.82 -39.90 -86.68
C GLN A 106 68.22 -40.06 -85.28
N LEU A 107 68.97 -40.62 -84.33
CA LEU A 107 68.52 -40.76 -82.95
C LEU A 107 68.22 -39.41 -82.30
N ILE A 108 69.08 -38.41 -82.53
CA ILE A 108 68.87 -37.04 -82.02
C ILE A 108 67.63 -36.40 -82.66
N LEU A 109 67.39 -36.62 -83.96
CA LEU A 109 66.19 -36.12 -84.63
C LEU A 109 64.91 -36.78 -84.09
N GLU A 110 64.94 -38.09 -83.84
CA GLU A 110 63.82 -38.82 -83.22
C GLU A 110 63.57 -38.35 -81.78
N GLN A 111 64.63 -38.12 -81.00
CA GLN A 111 64.53 -37.56 -79.65
C GLN A 111 63.96 -36.14 -79.67
N ASN A 112 64.43 -35.28 -80.57
CA ASN A 112 63.90 -33.93 -80.74
C ASN A 112 62.43 -33.93 -81.16
N LYS A 113 62.03 -34.90 -82.01
CA LYS A 113 60.63 -35.07 -82.41
C LYS A 113 59.76 -35.52 -81.24
N ARG A 114 60.23 -36.46 -80.40
CA ARG A 114 59.52 -36.86 -79.18
C ARG A 114 59.38 -35.71 -78.20
N ILE A 115 60.47 -34.98 -77.97
CA ILE A 115 60.47 -33.80 -77.09
C ILE A 115 59.48 -32.75 -77.61
N SER A 116 59.43 -32.50 -78.92
CA SER A 116 58.48 -31.51 -79.48
C SER A 116 57.03 -31.97 -79.37
N GLU A 117 56.75 -33.27 -79.53
CA GLU A 117 55.43 -33.86 -79.31
C GLU A 117 55.00 -33.78 -77.84
N GLU A 118 55.90 -34.10 -76.90
CA GLU A 118 55.67 -33.96 -75.46
C GLU A 118 55.42 -32.50 -75.07
N TYR A 119 56.19 -31.57 -75.64
CA TYR A 119 56.03 -30.14 -75.41
C TYR A 119 54.69 -29.63 -75.94
N ALA A 120 54.27 -30.10 -77.12
CA ALA A 120 52.96 -29.78 -77.68
C ALA A 120 51.82 -30.29 -76.79
N GLN A 121 51.92 -31.54 -76.30
CA GLN A 121 50.92 -32.10 -75.37
C GLN A 121 50.87 -31.33 -74.04
N LEU A 122 52.04 -30.95 -73.49
CA LEU A 122 52.11 -30.15 -72.28
C LEU A 122 51.45 -28.78 -72.48
N MET A 123 51.70 -28.13 -73.62
CA MET A 123 51.07 -26.85 -73.95
C MET A 123 49.55 -26.97 -74.05
N THR A 124 49.03 -28.03 -74.69
CA THR A 124 47.59 -28.27 -74.73
C THR A 124 47.00 -28.43 -73.33
N ARG A 125 47.65 -29.22 -72.45
CA ARG A 125 47.22 -29.37 -71.05
C ARG A 125 47.25 -28.07 -70.26
N ILE A 126 48.25 -27.22 -70.49
CA ILE A 126 48.33 -25.89 -69.84
C ILE A 126 47.16 -25.02 -70.31
N VAL A 127 46.84 -25.01 -71.60
CA VAL A 127 45.71 -24.23 -72.14
C VAL A 127 44.38 -24.74 -71.58
N GLU A 128 44.18 -26.06 -71.50
CA GLU A 128 42.99 -26.67 -70.89
C GLU A 128 42.87 -26.33 -69.40
N ALA A 129 43.98 -26.36 -68.65
CA ALA A 129 44.02 -25.98 -67.24
C ALA A 129 43.74 -24.48 -67.03
N GLN A 130 44.27 -23.61 -67.91
CA GLN A 130 43.97 -22.18 -67.88
C GLN A 130 42.49 -21.91 -68.18
N HIS A 131 41.92 -22.64 -69.14
CA HIS A 131 40.51 -22.51 -69.49
C HIS A 131 39.61 -22.97 -68.32
N SER A 132 39.87 -24.13 -67.72
CA SER A 132 39.10 -24.61 -66.58
C SER A 132 39.21 -23.69 -65.36
N LEU A 133 40.39 -23.13 -65.10
CA LEU A 133 40.59 -22.14 -64.04
C LEU A 133 39.83 -20.84 -64.30
N SER A 134 39.80 -20.37 -65.55
CA SER A 134 38.99 -19.21 -65.95
C SER A 134 37.49 -19.47 -65.77
N THR A 135 37.02 -20.65 -66.17
CA THR A 135 35.61 -21.06 -65.99
C THR A 135 35.26 -21.10 -64.50
N TYR A 136 36.08 -21.76 -63.68
CA TYR A 136 35.90 -21.82 -62.23
C TYR A 136 35.90 -20.42 -61.58
N GLN A 137 36.82 -19.54 -61.97
CA GLN A 137 36.82 -18.15 -61.50
C GLN A 137 35.55 -17.40 -61.88
N SER A 138 35.01 -17.63 -63.08
CA SER A 138 33.76 -17.02 -63.52
C SER A 138 32.56 -17.54 -62.72
N GLU A 139 32.51 -18.84 -62.44
CA GLU A 139 31.46 -19.47 -61.63
C GLU A 139 31.49 -18.95 -60.19
N VAL A 140 32.67 -18.87 -59.56
CA VAL A 140 32.82 -18.32 -58.21
C VAL A 140 32.38 -16.86 -58.16
N ARG A 141 32.75 -16.05 -59.16
CA ARG A 141 32.28 -14.65 -59.24
C ARG A 141 30.76 -14.54 -59.38
N GLN A 142 30.15 -15.41 -60.19
CA GLN A 142 28.68 -15.44 -60.33
C GLN A 142 28.00 -15.86 -59.02
N GLN A 143 28.52 -16.88 -58.33
CA GLN A 143 28.00 -17.33 -57.04
C GLN A 143 28.12 -16.23 -55.98
N LEU A 144 29.26 -15.54 -55.90
CA LEU A 144 29.44 -14.41 -55.00
C LEU A 144 28.48 -13.26 -55.33
N GLY A 145 28.27 -12.95 -56.61
CA GLY A 145 27.31 -11.93 -57.04
C GLY A 145 25.87 -12.28 -56.69
N ALA A 146 25.46 -13.54 -56.88
CA ALA A 146 24.13 -14.01 -56.50
C ALA A 146 23.92 -13.97 -54.98
N LEU A 147 24.94 -14.34 -54.20
CA LEU A 147 24.91 -14.28 -52.75
C LEU A 147 24.79 -12.84 -52.25
N ASP A 148 25.56 -11.90 -52.83
CA ASP A 148 25.51 -10.48 -52.48
C ASP A 148 24.12 -9.88 -52.79
N GLN A 149 23.55 -10.18 -53.96
CA GLN A 149 22.18 -9.76 -54.29
C GLN A 149 21.13 -10.33 -53.33
N HIS A 150 21.28 -11.60 -52.94
CA HIS A 150 20.39 -12.22 -51.97
C HIS A 150 20.51 -11.55 -50.59
N PHE A 151 21.72 -11.24 -50.13
CA PHE A 151 21.93 -10.53 -48.87
C PHE A 151 21.38 -9.10 -48.91
N GLN A 152 21.60 -8.36 -49.99
CA GLN A 152 21.02 -7.02 -50.16
C GLN A 152 19.48 -7.07 -50.16
N GLY A 153 18.89 -8.05 -50.86
CA GLY A 153 17.46 -8.31 -50.84
C GLY A 153 16.94 -8.59 -49.43
N SER A 154 17.57 -9.52 -48.71
CA SER A 154 17.20 -9.88 -47.33
C SER A 154 17.33 -8.70 -46.37
N LEU A 155 18.43 -7.95 -46.45
CA LEU A 155 18.65 -6.75 -45.63
C LEU A 155 17.61 -5.67 -45.90
N SER A 156 17.27 -5.42 -47.17
CA SER A 156 16.23 -4.45 -47.51
C SER A 156 14.84 -4.88 -47.03
N ALA A 157 14.52 -6.18 -47.07
CA ALA A 157 13.28 -6.73 -46.55
C ALA A 157 13.20 -6.59 -45.01
N VAL A 158 14.27 -6.93 -44.30
CA VAL A 158 14.35 -6.76 -42.84
C VAL A 158 14.27 -5.29 -42.44
N GLN A 159 14.92 -4.39 -43.20
CA GLN A 159 14.82 -2.95 -42.96
C GLN A 159 13.40 -2.43 -43.16
N ALA A 160 12.71 -2.87 -44.22
CA ALA A 160 11.32 -2.49 -44.48
C ALA A 160 10.38 -3.01 -43.37
N GLU A 161 10.57 -4.25 -42.91
CA GLU A 161 9.80 -4.83 -41.81
C GLU A 161 10.03 -4.07 -40.50
N LEU A 162 11.28 -3.74 -40.16
CA LEU A 162 11.59 -2.94 -38.97
C LEU A 162 10.96 -1.54 -39.02
N LEU A 163 11.01 -0.87 -40.17
CA LEU A 163 10.36 0.44 -40.35
C LEU A 163 8.84 0.33 -40.22
N HIS A 164 8.24 -0.75 -40.74
CA HIS A 164 6.81 -1.00 -40.60
C HIS A 164 6.40 -1.22 -39.15
N GLN A 165 7.12 -2.08 -38.42
CA GLN A 165 6.88 -2.34 -37.00
C GLN A 165 7.05 -1.07 -36.15
N LEU A 166 8.04 -0.24 -36.46
CA LEU A 166 8.26 1.03 -35.77
C LEU A 166 7.09 1.99 -36.00
N ALA A 167 6.60 2.13 -37.24
CA ALA A 167 5.42 2.93 -37.54
C ALA A 167 4.15 2.39 -36.84
N GLU A 168 4.01 1.07 -36.73
CA GLU A 168 2.90 0.45 -36.01
C GLU A 168 2.95 0.72 -34.50
N VAL A 169 4.14 0.65 -33.89
CA VAL A 169 4.31 1.01 -32.48
C VAL A 169 4.04 2.49 -32.23
N GLU A 170 4.51 3.39 -33.11
CA GLU A 170 4.25 4.82 -33.01
C GLU A 170 2.75 5.15 -33.11
N THR A 171 2.04 4.52 -34.05
CA THR A 171 0.58 4.70 -34.19
C THR A 171 -0.18 4.15 -32.99
N ARG A 172 0.20 2.97 -32.48
CA ARG A 172 -0.37 2.43 -31.22
C ARG A 172 -0.11 3.36 -30.04
N GLN A 173 1.11 3.87 -29.90
CA GLN A 173 1.47 4.81 -28.83
C GLN A 173 0.65 6.10 -28.92
N ALA A 174 0.54 6.70 -30.11
CA ALA A 174 -0.27 7.91 -30.32
C ALA A 174 -1.75 7.68 -29.98
N SER A 175 -2.31 6.54 -30.42
CA SER A 175 -3.69 6.17 -30.10
C SER A 175 -3.91 5.96 -28.59
N GLY A 176 -2.95 5.33 -27.90
CA GLY A 176 -3.01 5.11 -26.46
C GLY A 176 -2.89 6.41 -25.67
N GLN A 177 -2.06 7.35 -26.13
CA GLN A 177 -1.96 8.70 -25.54
C GLN A 177 -3.27 9.48 -25.68
N GLU A 178 -3.93 9.39 -26.84
CA GLU A 178 -5.21 10.05 -27.07
C GLU A 178 -6.33 9.43 -26.20
N GLN A 179 -6.38 8.10 -26.08
CA GLN A 179 -7.31 7.41 -25.17
C GLN A 179 -7.10 7.82 -23.71
N LEU A 180 -5.85 7.92 -23.26
CA LEU A 180 -5.53 8.36 -21.90
C LEU A 180 -5.97 9.82 -21.68
N ARG A 181 -5.74 10.69 -22.67
CA ARG A 181 -6.14 12.10 -22.62
C ARG A 181 -7.66 12.24 -22.53
N GLN A 182 -8.41 11.44 -23.28
CA GLN A 182 -9.87 11.42 -23.24
C GLN A 182 -10.37 10.90 -21.88
N ALA A 183 -9.80 9.81 -21.37
CA ALA A 183 -10.17 9.27 -20.06
C ALA A 183 -9.91 10.27 -18.91
N LEU A 184 -8.81 11.03 -18.97
CA LEU A 184 -8.52 12.09 -18.00
C LEU A 184 -9.53 13.23 -18.09
N ALA A 185 -9.89 13.68 -19.30
CA ALA A 185 -10.90 14.70 -19.50
C ALA A 185 -12.29 14.27 -18.99
N ASP A 186 -12.66 13.01 -19.18
CA ASP A 186 -13.91 12.44 -18.66
C ASP A 186 -13.92 12.38 -17.14
N ILE A 187 -12.79 11.99 -16.51
CA ILE A 187 -12.65 11.99 -15.04
C ILE A 187 -12.74 13.41 -14.49
N GLU A 188 -12.06 14.38 -15.11
CA GLU A 188 -12.13 15.79 -14.72
C GLU A 188 -13.58 16.30 -14.80
N LYS A 189 -14.29 15.97 -15.88
CA LYS A 189 -15.71 16.32 -16.03
C LYS A 189 -16.57 15.70 -14.92
N GLN A 190 -16.46 14.39 -14.68
CA GLN A 190 -17.20 13.71 -13.61
C GLN A 190 -16.89 14.29 -12.23
N PHE A 191 -15.64 14.67 -11.98
CA PHE A 191 -15.24 15.30 -10.72
C PHE A 191 -15.89 16.68 -10.57
N THR A 192 -15.90 17.50 -11.62
CA THR A 192 -16.56 18.82 -11.59
C THR A 192 -18.07 18.71 -11.37
N GLU A 193 -18.74 17.75 -12.03
CA GLU A 193 -20.16 17.47 -11.86
C GLU A 193 -20.47 17.02 -10.42
N ALA A 194 -19.72 16.03 -9.91
CA ALA A 194 -19.90 15.54 -8.54
C ALA A 194 -19.63 16.64 -7.49
N HIS A 195 -18.64 17.51 -7.72
CA HIS A 195 -18.36 18.63 -6.82
C HIS A 195 -19.48 19.68 -6.85
N GLN A 196 -20.06 19.95 -8.02
CA GLN A 196 -21.20 20.83 -8.17
C GLN A 196 -22.44 20.28 -7.44
N ASP A 197 -22.74 18.99 -7.63
CA ASP A 197 -23.84 18.30 -6.96
C ASP A 197 -23.68 18.33 -5.43
N LEU A 198 -22.47 18.07 -4.93
CA LEU A 198 -22.18 18.16 -3.49
C LEU A 198 -22.40 19.57 -2.94
N ARG A 199 -21.97 20.61 -3.68
CA ARG A 199 -22.20 22.00 -3.30
C ARG A 199 -23.69 22.34 -3.27
N GLN A 200 -24.45 21.89 -4.27
CA GLN A 200 -25.89 22.11 -4.31
C GLN A 200 -26.59 21.42 -3.13
N ASN A 201 -26.29 20.14 -2.91
CA ASN A 201 -26.87 19.37 -1.80
C ASN A 201 -26.54 19.98 -0.44
N LEU A 202 -25.32 20.50 -0.27
CA LEU A 202 -24.92 21.19 0.96
C LEU A 202 -25.69 22.49 1.15
N GLY A 203 -25.85 23.31 0.10
CA GLY A 203 -26.67 24.51 0.15
C GLY A 203 -28.15 24.22 0.46
N GLU A 204 -28.72 23.18 -0.14
CA GLU A 204 -30.09 22.73 0.17
C GLU A 204 -30.22 22.25 1.62
N ALA A 205 -29.23 21.54 2.14
CA ALA A 205 -29.21 21.08 3.53
C ALA A 205 -29.08 22.26 4.52
N GLU A 206 -28.23 23.24 4.22
CA GLU A 206 -28.11 24.48 5.01
C GLU A 206 -29.42 25.27 5.02
N GLN A 207 -30.09 25.38 3.87
CA GLN A 207 -31.39 26.05 3.78
C GLN A 207 -32.46 25.31 4.59
N ARG A 208 -32.52 23.97 4.51
CA ARG A 208 -33.45 23.17 5.33
C ARG A 208 -33.17 23.35 6.82
N LEU A 209 -31.91 23.36 7.23
CA LEU A 209 -31.52 23.55 8.63
C LEU A 209 -31.91 24.94 9.13
N SER A 210 -31.72 25.98 8.31
CA SER A 210 -32.18 27.34 8.61
C SER A 210 -33.70 27.40 8.77
N ASN A 211 -34.46 26.74 7.89
CA ASN A 211 -35.92 26.70 7.96
C ASN A 211 -36.39 25.99 9.24
N VAL A 212 -35.83 24.83 9.57
CA VAL A 212 -36.16 24.09 10.80
C VAL A 212 -35.82 24.93 12.05
N GLN A 213 -34.69 25.64 12.05
CA GLN A 213 -34.34 26.54 13.15
C GLN A 213 -35.35 27.69 13.30
N GLN A 214 -35.86 28.22 12.19
CA GLN A 214 -36.89 29.25 12.20
C GLN A 214 -38.23 28.71 12.71
N GLU A 215 -38.66 27.55 12.23
CA GLU A 215 -39.88 26.86 12.69
C GLU A 215 -39.80 26.57 14.20
N LEU A 216 -38.68 26.02 14.68
CA LEU A 216 -38.50 25.75 16.11
C LEU A 216 -38.54 27.02 16.96
N ARG A 217 -38.00 28.14 16.47
CA ARG A 217 -38.11 29.44 17.15
C ARG A 217 -39.55 29.92 17.21
N GLN A 218 -40.31 29.75 16.14
CA GLN A 218 -41.73 30.11 16.09
C GLN A 218 -42.56 29.25 17.05
N ASP A 219 -42.35 27.94 17.05
CA ASP A 219 -43.01 27.02 17.97
C ASP A 219 -42.69 27.36 19.43
N LEU A 220 -41.43 27.67 19.73
CA LEU A 220 -41.01 28.06 21.07
C LEU A 220 -41.67 29.37 21.51
N THR A 221 -41.80 30.37 20.63
CA THR A 221 -42.55 31.59 20.93
C THR A 221 -44.03 31.31 21.18
N HIS A 222 -44.65 30.43 20.39
CA HIS A 222 -46.06 30.08 20.55
C HIS A 222 -46.31 29.35 21.87
N VAL A 223 -45.46 28.38 22.24
CA VAL A 223 -45.55 27.67 23.52
C VAL A 223 -45.35 28.64 24.69
N GLN A 224 -44.47 29.63 24.58
CA GLN A 224 -44.29 30.66 25.61
C GLN A 224 -45.53 31.55 25.76
N GLU A 225 -46.18 31.92 24.65
CA GLU A 225 -47.43 32.68 24.67
C GLU A 225 -48.57 31.87 25.30
N ASP A 226 -48.74 30.61 24.90
CA ASP A 226 -49.73 29.71 25.47
C ASP A 226 -49.51 29.51 26.98
N ALA A 227 -48.25 29.34 27.41
CA ALA A 227 -47.91 29.22 28.83
C ALA A 227 -48.28 30.49 29.62
N ARG A 228 -48.00 31.68 29.06
CA ARG A 228 -48.40 32.96 29.68
C ARG A 228 -49.92 33.11 29.74
N GLU A 229 -50.64 32.69 28.71
CA GLU A 229 -52.10 32.74 28.71
C GLU A 229 -52.69 31.80 29.77
N GLN A 230 -52.16 30.57 29.88
CA GLN A 230 -52.57 29.62 30.92
C GLN A 230 -52.26 30.15 32.32
N GLU A 231 -51.08 30.75 32.53
CA GLU A 231 -50.71 31.39 33.80
C GLU A 231 -51.70 32.52 34.15
N ALA A 232 -52.02 33.39 33.18
CA ALA A 232 -53.00 34.46 33.38
C ALA A 232 -54.40 33.91 33.73
N ARG A 233 -54.84 32.83 33.06
CA ARG A 233 -56.11 32.15 33.37
C ARG A 233 -56.11 31.55 34.78
N LEU A 234 -55.02 30.93 35.20
CA LEU A 234 -54.88 30.38 36.55
C LEU A 234 -54.92 31.49 37.62
N LEU A 235 -54.21 32.60 37.40
CA LEU A 235 -54.25 33.75 38.29
C LEU A 235 -55.65 34.37 38.39
N ALA A 236 -56.35 34.52 37.25
CA ALA A 236 -57.73 34.99 37.23
C ALA A 236 -58.65 34.04 38.01
N ARG A 237 -58.50 32.73 37.81
CA ARG A 237 -59.27 31.71 38.53
C ARG A 237 -58.98 31.71 40.03
N GLN A 238 -57.73 31.91 40.40
CA GLN A 238 -57.33 32.05 41.80
C GLN A 238 -58.00 33.27 42.43
N ALA A 239 -58.00 34.43 41.76
CA ALA A 239 -58.67 35.63 42.24
C ALA A 239 -60.19 35.45 42.40
N GLU A 240 -60.84 34.76 41.45
CA GLU A 240 -62.27 34.39 41.57
C GLU A 240 -62.53 33.52 42.80
N LEU A 241 -61.70 32.51 43.05
CA LEU A 241 -61.84 31.63 44.20
C LEU A 241 -61.60 32.38 45.51
N THR A 242 -60.60 33.27 45.57
CA THR A 242 -60.35 34.13 46.73
C THR A 242 -61.56 35.01 47.03
N GLN A 243 -62.13 35.68 46.01
CA GLN A 243 -63.35 36.49 46.19
C GLN A 243 -64.56 35.64 46.61
N ALA A 244 -64.70 34.42 46.09
CA ALA A 244 -65.77 33.51 46.49
C ALA A 244 -65.64 33.10 47.97
N ILE A 245 -64.42 32.79 48.41
CA ILE A 245 -64.12 32.48 49.82
C ILE A 245 -64.40 33.69 50.71
N GLU A 246 -63.97 34.89 50.31
CA GLU A 246 -64.25 36.13 51.06
C GLU A 246 -65.75 36.38 51.21
N ARG A 247 -66.51 36.29 50.11
CA ARG A 247 -67.99 36.43 50.15
C ARG A 247 -68.65 35.37 51.02
N GLN A 248 -68.20 34.12 50.93
CA GLN A 248 -68.70 33.06 51.79
C GLN A 248 -68.36 33.34 53.26
N GLY A 249 -67.14 33.80 53.54
CA GLY A 249 -66.70 34.24 54.85
C GLY A 249 -67.60 35.35 55.42
N GLU A 250 -67.88 36.39 54.64
CA GLU A 250 -68.80 37.46 55.01
C GLU A 250 -70.21 36.94 55.29
N GLN A 251 -70.74 36.06 54.45
CA GLN A 251 -72.05 35.43 54.67
C GLN A 251 -72.09 34.61 55.96
N THR A 252 -71.04 33.83 56.24
CA THR A 252 -70.94 33.06 57.48
C THR A 252 -70.82 33.98 58.70
N ASN A 253 -70.05 35.07 58.60
CA ASN A 253 -69.93 36.05 59.68
C ASN A 253 -71.27 36.74 59.95
N GLN A 254 -71.99 37.17 58.91
CA GLN A 254 -73.34 37.74 59.08
C GLN A 254 -74.32 36.72 59.70
N ALA A 255 -74.25 35.45 59.31
CA ALA A 255 -75.06 34.40 59.90
C ALA A 255 -74.73 34.19 61.38
N LEU A 256 -73.43 34.18 61.74
CA LEU A 256 -72.96 34.08 63.11
C LEU A 256 -73.38 35.30 63.94
N GLU A 257 -73.29 36.52 63.39
CA GLU A 257 -73.77 37.73 64.04
C GLU A 257 -75.27 37.65 64.32
N ARG A 258 -76.08 37.28 63.31
CA ARG A 258 -77.53 37.09 63.49
C ARG A 258 -77.84 36.02 64.55
N PHE A 259 -77.11 34.91 64.53
CA PHE A 259 -77.27 33.85 65.52
C PHE A 259 -76.91 34.34 66.92
N SER A 260 -75.82 35.08 67.08
CA SER A 260 -75.42 35.63 68.39
C SER A 260 -76.42 36.65 68.92
N VAL A 261 -76.98 37.51 68.07
CA VAL A 261 -78.05 38.45 68.42
C VAL A 261 -79.32 37.69 68.82
N GLN A 262 -79.71 36.66 68.06
CA GLN A 262 -80.84 35.80 68.41
C GLN A 262 -80.62 35.10 69.76
N GLN A 263 -79.42 34.60 70.03
CA GLN A 263 -79.08 33.97 71.31
C GLN A 263 -79.17 34.99 72.45
N GLN A 264 -78.65 36.21 72.26
CA GLN A 264 -78.77 37.28 73.25
C GLN A 264 -80.23 37.68 73.51
N GLN A 265 -81.05 37.81 72.47
CA GLN A 265 -82.49 38.09 72.60
C GLN A 265 -83.23 36.94 73.32
N ALA A 266 -82.90 35.69 73.00
CA ALA A 266 -83.46 34.53 73.69
C ALA A 266 -83.07 34.53 75.18
N LEU A 267 -81.82 34.89 75.51
CA LEU A 267 -81.38 35.02 76.90
C LEU A 267 -82.04 36.19 77.62
N GLN A 268 -82.27 37.32 76.95
CA GLN A 268 -82.98 38.48 77.51
C GLN A 268 -84.46 38.16 77.78
N THR A 269 -85.17 37.59 76.80
CA THR A 269 -86.57 37.17 76.99
C THR A 269 -86.67 36.10 78.07
N TYR A 270 -85.69 35.20 78.18
CA TYR A 270 -85.60 34.25 79.29
C TYR A 270 -85.40 34.94 80.65
N ARG A 271 -84.50 35.92 80.74
CA ARG A 271 -84.33 36.72 81.97
C ARG A 271 -85.60 37.45 82.34
N GLU A 272 -86.27 38.09 81.39
CA GLU A 272 -87.54 38.79 81.63
C GLU A 272 -88.65 37.83 82.08
N ALA A 273 -88.73 36.64 81.45
CA ALA A 273 -89.66 35.58 81.85
C ALA A 273 -89.35 35.06 83.26
N MET A 274 -88.07 34.90 83.60
CA MET A 274 -87.61 34.53 84.94
C MET A 274 -87.92 35.62 85.96
N ASP A 275 -87.65 36.89 85.67
CA ASP A 275 -87.94 38.02 86.56
C ASP A 275 -89.46 38.19 86.75
N THR A 276 -90.27 37.95 85.72
CA THR A 276 -91.74 37.92 85.88
C THR A 276 -92.22 36.69 86.65
N ALA A 277 -91.60 35.52 86.49
CA ALA A 277 -91.92 34.34 87.29
C ALA A 277 -91.54 34.55 88.76
N ILE A 278 -90.33 35.06 89.03
CA ILE A 278 -89.86 35.46 90.36
C ILE A 278 -90.80 36.51 90.94
N GLY A 279 -91.11 37.58 90.21
CA GLY A 279 -92.03 38.62 90.66
C GLY A 279 -93.47 38.13 90.90
N ARG A 280 -93.93 37.08 90.19
CA ARG A 280 -95.20 36.39 90.50
C ARG A 280 -95.07 35.56 91.77
N VAL A 281 -93.99 34.81 91.93
CA VAL A 281 -93.74 34.02 93.15
C VAL A 281 -93.61 34.95 94.36
N GLU A 282 -92.89 36.05 94.25
CA GLU A 282 -92.75 37.09 95.28
C GLU A 282 -94.10 37.72 95.59
N ARG A 283 -94.91 38.11 94.60
CA ARG A 283 -96.28 38.62 94.84
C ARG A 283 -97.18 37.59 95.50
N THR A 284 -97.14 36.34 95.04
CA THR A 284 -97.94 35.26 95.63
C THR A 284 -97.46 34.96 97.05
N ALA A 285 -96.16 35.03 97.31
CA ALA A 285 -95.57 34.87 98.63
C ALA A 285 -95.95 36.05 99.54
N LEU A 286 -95.87 37.30 99.05
CA LEU A 286 -96.30 38.50 99.77
C LEU A 286 -97.79 38.51 100.07
N GLU A 287 -98.64 38.14 99.11
CA GLU A 287 -100.09 37.98 99.32
C GLU A 287 -100.36 36.87 100.35
N ARG A 288 -99.61 35.76 100.30
CA ARG A 288 -99.70 34.69 101.31
C ARG A 288 -99.18 35.15 102.66
N PHE A 289 -98.07 35.89 102.74
CA PHE A 289 -97.52 36.45 103.96
C PHE A 289 -98.45 37.49 104.56
N GLN A 290 -99.06 38.36 103.75
CA GLN A 290 -100.08 39.31 104.19
C GLN A 290 -101.36 38.60 104.62
N SER A 291 -101.76 37.52 103.96
CA SER A 291 -102.90 36.69 104.39
C SER A 291 -102.60 35.94 105.70
N LEU A 292 -101.33 35.56 105.92
CA LEU A 292 -100.84 34.97 107.16
C LEU A 292 -100.74 36.02 108.27
N GLU A 293 -100.27 37.22 107.97
CA GLU A 293 -100.20 38.35 108.90
C GLU A 293 -101.59 38.81 109.30
N LYS A 294 -102.55 38.83 108.36
CA LYS A 294 -103.97 39.08 108.64
C LYS A 294 -104.60 37.95 109.47
N ARG A 295 -104.22 36.69 109.22
CA ARG A 295 -104.62 35.53 110.05
C ARG A 295 -103.96 35.52 111.45
N ILE A 296 -102.74 36.02 111.58
CA ILE A 296 -102.02 36.13 112.85
C ILE A 296 -102.54 37.34 113.66
N SER A 297 -102.99 38.40 112.99
CA SER A 297 -103.63 39.56 113.63
C SER A 297 -105.06 39.28 114.12
N ASP A 298 -105.78 38.35 113.49
CA ASP A 298 -107.19 38.09 113.79
C ASP A 298 -107.45 36.82 114.64
N GLU A 299 -106.45 35.99 114.96
CA GLU A 299 -106.66 34.75 115.75
C GLU A 299 -105.63 34.54 116.87
N GLY A 300 -105.72 35.41 117.88
CA GLY A 300 -105.44 34.99 119.25
C GLY A 300 -106.60 34.11 119.74
N VAL A 301 -106.30 32.83 120.02
CA VAL A 301 -107.16 31.79 120.62
C VAL A 301 -107.85 30.84 119.62
N GLN A 302 -107.09 29.89 119.04
CA GLN A 302 -107.22 28.45 119.35
C GLN A 302 -106.22 27.61 118.55
N ARG A 303 -105.34 26.93 119.30
CA ARG A 303 -104.45 25.86 118.83
C ARG A 303 -105.26 24.61 118.45
N ASP A 304 -104.65 23.79 117.59
CA ASP A 304 -104.93 22.37 117.33
C ASP A 304 -105.86 21.98 116.17
N ALA A 305 -105.87 22.76 115.09
CA ALA A 305 -106.21 22.25 113.75
C ALA A 305 -105.24 22.67 112.62
N GLN A 306 -104.11 23.32 112.96
CA GLN A 306 -103.15 23.90 112.00
C GLN A 306 -102.07 22.94 111.46
N VAL A 307 -102.09 21.65 111.80
CA VAL A 307 -101.03 20.70 111.37
C VAL A 307 -101.38 19.95 110.07
N ARG A 308 -102.64 19.94 109.61
CA ARG A 308 -103.02 19.26 108.34
C ARG A 308 -102.95 20.16 107.09
N LEU A 309 -103.28 21.44 107.22
CA LEU A 309 -103.17 22.41 106.11
C LEU A 309 -101.72 22.77 105.72
N PHE A 310 -100.77 22.58 106.65
CA PHE A 310 -99.35 22.81 106.39
C PHE A 310 -98.70 21.67 105.57
N SER A 311 -99.24 20.45 105.65
CA SER A 311 -98.76 19.30 104.87
C SER A 311 -99.12 19.43 103.39
N ASP A 312 -100.37 19.79 103.09
CA ASP A 312 -100.85 19.95 101.71
C ASP A 312 -100.17 21.14 101.00
N GLN A 313 -99.78 22.17 101.76
CA GLN A 313 -99.05 23.32 101.21
C GLN A 313 -97.58 23.02 100.92
N VAL A 314 -96.93 22.16 101.72
CA VAL A 314 -95.56 21.70 101.45
C VAL A 314 -95.54 20.71 100.28
N GLU A 315 -96.54 19.85 100.10
CA GLU A 315 -96.66 19.00 98.90
C GLU A 315 -96.91 19.81 97.63
N ALA A 316 -97.73 20.86 97.68
CA ALA A 316 -97.94 21.74 96.52
C ALA A 316 -96.67 22.50 96.13
N MET A 317 -95.87 22.94 97.11
CA MET A 317 -94.55 23.53 96.86
C MET A 317 -93.54 22.50 96.33
N HIS A 318 -93.56 21.26 96.84
CA HIS A 318 -92.71 20.20 96.34
C HIS A 318 -93.05 19.83 94.89
N GLY A 319 -94.33 19.84 94.52
CA GLY A 319 -94.80 19.68 93.14
C GLY A 319 -94.29 20.77 92.20
N GLN A 320 -94.26 22.03 92.63
CA GLN A 320 -93.70 23.12 91.83
C GLN A 320 -92.18 23.01 91.70
N VAL A 321 -91.47 22.58 92.75
CA VAL A 321 -90.03 22.34 92.70
C VAL A 321 -89.69 21.16 91.77
N THR A 322 -90.48 20.08 91.79
CA THR A 322 -90.29 18.95 90.87
C THR A 322 -90.62 19.30 89.43
N GLN A 323 -91.60 20.18 89.19
CA GLN A 323 -91.89 20.71 87.86
C GLN A 323 -90.70 21.53 87.31
N VAL A 324 -90.14 22.44 88.13
CA VAL A 324 -88.96 23.23 87.75
C VAL A 324 -87.73 22.33 87.54
N GLN A 325 -87.58 21.29 88.36
CA GLN A 325 -86.49 20.32 88.21
C GLN A 325 -86.66 19.46 86.94
N HIS A 326 -87.89 19.11 86.57
CA HIS A 326 -88.18 18.43 85.31
C HIS A 326 -87.88 19.33 84.10
N ASP A 327 -88.33 20.60 84.14
CA ASP A 327 -88.07 21.57 83.08
C ASP A 327 -86.55 21.82 82.91
N LEU A 328 -85.80 21.93 84.03
CA LEU A 328 -84.34 22.06 84.02
C LEU A 328 -83.65 20.84 83.40
N SER A 329 -84.14 19.63 83.72
CA SER A 329 -83.61 18.38 83.14
C SER A 329 -83.89 18.26 81.64
N SER A 330 -85.09 18.69 81.21
CA SER A 330 -85.48 18.70 79.80
C SER A 330 -84.67 19.72 79.00
N TRP A 331 -84.31 20.83 79.63
CA TRP A 331 -83.44 21.85 79.06
C TRP A 331 -81.99 21.35 78.93
N GLN A 332 -81.43 20.73 79.98
CA GLN A 332 -80.10 20.10 79.91
C GLN A 332 -80.01 19.05 78.79
N GLN A 333 -81.08 18.28 78.56
CA GLN A 333 -81.11 17.34 77.43
C GLN A 333 -81.12 18.04 76.07
N ARG A 334 -81.79 19.20 75.93
CA ARG A 334 -81.77 19.97 74.67
C ARG A 334 -80.40 20.58 74.42
N THR A 335 -79.77 21.18 75.43
CA THR A 335 -78.42 21.75 75.29
C THR A 335 -77.37 20.68 74.99
N ASN A 336 -77.50 19.49 75.59
CA ASN A 336 -76.60 18.36 75.26
C ASN A 336 -76.81 17.89 73.81
N LYS A 337 -78.05 17.83 73.31
CA LYS A 337 -78.32 17.48 71.90
C LYS A 337 -77.77 18.54 70.92
N GLU A 338 -77.89 19.82 71.24
CA GLU A 338 -77.31 20.90 70.43
C GLU A 338 -75.78 20.84 70.44
N ALA A 339 -75.16 20.55 71.58
CA ALA A 339 -73.72 20.36 71.69
C ALA A 339 -73.24 19.12 70.91
N GLU A 340 -73.98 18.02 70.93
CA GLU A 340 -73.70 16.81 70.12
C GLU A 340 -73.82 17.09 68.61
N GLN A 341 -74.80 17.89 68.19
CA GLN A 341 -74.95 18.30 66.79
C GLN A 341 -73.79 19.20 66.33
N ALA A 342 -73.37 20.16 67.15
CA ALA A 342 -72.20 21.00 66.86
C ALA A 342 -70.90 20.19 66.81
N ALA A 343 -70.73 19.20 67.70
CA ALA A 343 -69.58 18.29 67.67
C ALA A 343 -69.58 17.42 66.40
N ALA A 344 -70.74 16.95 65.96
CA ALA A 344 -70.87 16.18 64.72
C ALA A 344 -70.55 17.02 63.47
N GLU A 345 -70.92 18.30 63.43
CA GLU A 345 -70.54 19.22 62.35
C GLU A 345 -69.03 19.50 62.31
N LEU A 346 -68.40 19.73 63.47
CA LEU A 346 -66.95 19.87 63.57
C LEU A 346 -66.21 18.62 63.09
N GLN A 347 -66.75 17.43 63.39
CA GLN A 347 -66.17 16.17 62.94
C GLN A 347 -66.29 15.98 61.43
N ARG A 348 -67.40 16.41 60.81
CA ARG A 348 -67.57 16.44 59.35
C ARG A 348 -66.60 17.40 58.67
N GLN A 349 -66.40 18.59 59.23
CA GLN A 349 -65.40 19.54 58.72
C GLN A 349 -63.98 18.97 58.84
N ARG A 350 -63.65 18.29 59.94
CA ARG A 350 -62.35 17.65 60.12
C ARG A 350 -62.10 16.54 59.10
N THR A 351 -63.12 15.77 58.73
CA THR A 351 -63.00 14.78 57.66
C THR A 351 -62.80 15.43 56.29
N SER A 352 -63.49 16.53 55.97
CA SER A 352 -63.27 17.23 54.70
C SER A 352 -61.88 17.87 54.59
N TYR A 353 -61.34 18.38 55.70
CA TYR A 353 -59.95 18.85 55.73
C TYR A 353 -58.94 17.71 55.53
N GLY A 354 -59.17 16.54 56.12
CA GLY A 354 -58.31 15.37 55.90
C GLY A 354 -58.34 14.84 54.45
N GLU A 355 -59.45 14.99 53.75
CA GLU A 355 -59.54 14.65 52.31
C GLU A 355 -58.75 15.64 51.44
N LEU A 356 -58.82 16.94 51.76
CA LEU A 356 -58.00 17.96 51.07
C LEU A 356 -56.50 17.77 51.31
N GLU A 357 -56.09 17.40 52.54
CA GLU A 357 -54.69 17.08 52.83
C GLU A 357 -54.19 15.86 52.04
N ARG A 358 -55.03 14.83 51.83
CA ARG A 358 -54.68 13.69 50.97
C ARG A 358 -54.53 14.10 49.51
N GLN A 359 -55.43 14.93 48.97
CA GLN A 359 -55.33 15.43 47.60
C GLN A 359 -54.06 16.28 47.39
N LEU A 360 -53.69 17.10 48.38
CA LEU A 360 -52.45 17.87 48.34
C LEU A 360 -51.21 16.96 48.36
N ALA A 361 -51.23 15.89 49.18
CA ALA A 361 -50.15 14.91 49.23
C ALA A 361 -50.02 14.12 47.91
N GLU A 362 -51.13 13.76 47.27
CA GLU A 362 -51.13 13.11 45.95
C GLU A 362 -50.56 14.03 44.85
N GLN A 363 -50.95 15.31 44.83
CA GLN A 363 -50.38 16.26 43.87
C GLN A 363 -48.88 16.49 44.09
N LYS A 364 -48.42 16.52 45.34
CA LYS A 364 -47.00 16.62 45.66
C LYS A 364 -46.22 15.38 45.22
N ALA A 365 -46.78 14.19 45.40
CA ALA A 365 -46.18 12.95 44.92
C ALA A 365 -46.06 12.90 43.38
N LEU A 366 -47.04 13.43 42.66
CA LEU A 366 -46.97 13.56 41.19
C LEU A 366 -45.87 14.53 40.76
N LEU A 367 -45.75 15.69 41.42
CA LEU A 367 -44.69 16.66 41.15
C LEU A 367 -43.29 16.08 41.40
N ASP A 368 -43.11 15.31 42.49
CA ASP A 368 -41.85 14.63 42.78
C ASP A 368 -41.53 13.55 41.72
N GLN A 369 -42.54 12.87 41.17
CA GLN A 369 -42.37 11.95 40.03
C GLN A 369 -41.93 12.68 38.76
N TYR A 370 -42.51 13.83 38.44
CA TYR A 370 -42.08 14.65 37.30
C TYR A 370 -40.66 15.20 37.49
N ALA A 371 -40.28 15.58 38.72
CA ALA A 371 -38.93 16.04 39.04
C ALA A 371 -37.88 14.92 38.86
N GLN A 372 -38.23 13.65 39.10
CA GLN A 372 -37.35 12.49 38.85
C GLN A 372 -37.18 12.18 37.36
N LEU A 373 -38.12 12.60 36.49
CA LEU A 373 -38.03 12.42 35.04
C LEU A 373 -37.21 13.52 34.34
N LEU A 374 -37.04 14.70 34.95
CA LEU A 374 -36.20 15.78 34.40
C LEU A 374 -34.74 15.38 34.09
N PRO A 375 -34.00 14.66 34.97
CA PRO A 375 -32.63 14.25 34.65
C PRO A 375 -32.54 13.17 33.56
N LEU A 376 -33.61 12.42 33.30
CA LEU A 376 -33.69 11.47 32.18
C LEU A 376 -33.85 12.18 30.82
N VAL A 377 -34.49 13.36 30.79
CA VAL A 377 -34.54 14.18 29.58
C VAL A 377 -33.20 14.88 29.31
N ALA A 378 -32.46 15.24 30.37
CA ALA A 378 -31.10 15.77 30.24
C ALA A 378 -30.10 14.72 29.69
N SER A 379 -30.25 13.43 30.03
CA SER A 379 -29.36 12.37 29.51
C SER A 379 -29.62 12.03 28.03
N VAL A 380 -30.80 12.35 27.49
CA VAL A 380 -31.09 12.23 26.05
C VAL A 380 -30.33 13.30 25.25
N ALA A 381 -30.12 14.49 25.81
CA ALA A 381 -29.27 15.53 25.20
C ALA A 381 -27.78 15.12 25.21
N ASP A 382 -27.32 14.45 26.26
CA ASP A 382 -25.95 13.92 26.33
C ASP A 382 -25.72 12.74 25.38
N LEU A 383 -26.74 11.91 25.13
CA LEU A 383 -26.67 10.84 24.13
C LEU A 383 -26.69 11.36 22.69
N GLN A 384 -27.30 12.53 22.44
CA GLN A 384 -27.22 13.20 21.13
C GLN A 384 -25.81 13.77 20.86
N SER A 385 -25.13 14.32 21.87
CA SER A 385 -23.74 14.82 21.71
C SER A 385 -22.73 13.68 21.47
N LEU A 386 -22.90 12.53 22.15
CA LEU A 386 -22.08 11.32 21.93
C LEU A 386 -22.31 10.67 20.55
N LEU A 387 -23.51 10.79 19.98
CA LEU A 387 -23.78 10.32 18.62
C LEU A 387 -23.17 11.24 17.55
N GLU A 388 -23.07 12.54 17.80
CA GLU A 388 -22.37 13.48 16.92
C GLU A 388 -20.83 13.31 16.98
N GLU A 389 -20.28 13.05 18.17
CA GLU A 389 -18.85 12.80 18.36
C GLU A 389 -18.39 11.50 17.68
N ARG A 390 -19.22 10.44 17.73
CA ARG A 390 -18.96 9.17 17.02
C ARG A 390 -19.08 9.31 15.49
N ARG A 391 -19.91 10.24 15.01
CA ARG A 391 -20.07 10.54 13.58
C ARG A 391 -18.86 11.30 13.01
N ASN A 392 -18.23 12.16 13.81
CA ASN A 392 -16.99 12.84 13.43
C ASN A 392 -15.77 11.90 13.44
N MET A 393 -15.68 10.94 14.36
CA MET A 393 -14.59 9.95 14.36
C MET A 393 -14.61 8.96 13.18
N GLN A 394 -15.74 8.79 12.48
CA GLN A 394 -15.79 7.94 11.27
C GLN A 394 -15.39 8.67 9.97
N ARG A 395 -15.20 10.00 9.99
CA ARG A 395 -14.76 10.78 8.82
C ARG A 395 -13.25 10.77 8.60
N ASP A 396 -12.44 10.45 9.61
CA ASP A 396 -10.97 10.53 9.55
C ASP A 396 -10.24 9.18 9.42
N ARG A 397 -10.85 8.16 8.82
CA ARG A 397 -10.11 6.96 8.40
C ARG A 397 -9.53 7.14 7.00
N PRO A 398 -8.20 7.28 6.83
CA PRO A 398 -7.60 7.25 5.51
C PRO A 398 -7.80 5.86 4.91
N LYS A 399 -8.37 5.83 3.69
CA LYS A 399 -8.41 4.63 2.86
C LYS A 399 -7.01 4.39 2.30
N GLU A 400 -6.23 3.55 2.97
CA GLU A 400 -5.09 2.89 2.34
C GLU A 400 -5.61 1.87 1.32
N ARG A 401 -5.33 2.15 0.05
CA ARG A 401 -5.24 1.17 -1.04
C ARG A 401 -4.10 1.57 -1.95
#